data_AF-A0A356IPN8-F1
#
_entry.id   AF-A0A356IPN8-F1
#
_cell.length_a   1.000
_cell.length_b   1.000
_cell.length_c   1.000
_cell.angle_alpha   90.00
_cell.angle_beta   90.00
_cell.angle_gamma   90.00
#
_symmetry.space_group_name_H-M   'P 1'
#
loop_
_entity.id
_entity.type
_entity.pdbx_description
1 polymer ?
#
loop_
_entity_poly.entity_id
_entity_poly.type
_entity_poly.pdbx_seq_one_letter_code
_entity_poly.pdbx_strand_id
1 'polypeptide(L)'
;MKRWIESDISDKRQEQDRTMITLAITGASGSQYGLRLLQLLAREKMTVYCLFSTASKVVMETEFDATFPKTDSSIPSFLEKRLDCSLDTVRFPTENDWFSAVASGSSAPKQ
;
A
#
# COMPACT_ATOMS: atom_id res chain seq x y z
N MET A 1 -17.15 9.64 -31.34
CA MET A 1 -16.72 10.60 -30.30
C MET A 1 -17.29 10.33 -28.90
N LYS A 2 -18.34 9.50 -28.70
CA LYS A 2 -18.96 9.24 -27.38
C LYS A 2 -18.26 8.19 -26.48
N ARG A 3 -17.47 7.28 -27.05
CA ARG A 3 -16.91 6.09 -26.37
C ARG A 3 -15.85 6.37 -25.30
N TRP A 4 -15.19 7.53 -25.35
CA TRP A 4 -14.15 7.94 -24.39
C TRP A 4 -14.74 8.55 -23.12
N ILE A 5 -15.87 9.27 -23.24
CA ILE A 5 -16.56 9.87 -22.09
C ILE A 5 -17.18 8.78 -21.22
N GLU A 6 -17.73 7.72 -21.83
CA GLU A 6 -18.33 6.59 -21.09
C GLU A 6 -17.29 5.72 -20.37
N SER A 7 -16.10 5.49 -20.95
CA SER A 7 -15.02 4.78 -20.25
C SER A 7 -14.47 5.58 -19.07
N ASP A 8 -14.24 6.89 -19.26
CA ASP A 8 -13.71 7.76 -18.20
C ASP A 8 -14.67 7.89 -17.01
N ILE A 9 -15.98 7.88 -17.27
CA ILE A 9 -17.00 7.92 -16.21
C ILE A 9 -17.16 6.56 -15.53
N SER A 10 -16.93 5.45 -16.24
CA SER A 10 -16.94 4.10 -15.68
C SER A 10 -15.72 3.88 -14.77
N ASP A 11 -14.52 4.24 -15.23
CA ASP A 11 -13.29 4.12 -14.45
C ASP A 11 -13.32 4.99 -13.19
N LYS A 12 -13.83 6.22 -13.28
CA LYS A 12 -13.99 7.10 -12.10
C LYS A 12 -14.97 6.56 -11.07
N ARG A 13 -16.05 5.89 -11.50
CA ARG A 13 -17.00 5.25 -10.57
C ARG A 13 -16.40 4.02 -9.89
N GLN A 14 -15.63 3.21 -10.63
CA GLN A 14 -14.90 2.10 -10.02
C GLN A 14 -13.81 2.55 -9.05
N GLU A 15 -13.11 3.65 -9.34
CA GLU A 15 -12.14 4.24 -8.41
C GLU A 15 -12.79 4.72 -7.11
N GLN A 16 -14.04 5.20 -7.19
CA GLN A 16 -14.79 5.75 -6.06
C GLN A 16 -15.50 4.70 -5.18
N ASP A 17 -15.75 3.50 -5.73
CA ASP A 17 -16.32 2.33 -5.02
C ASP A 17 -15.25 1.34 -4.51
N ARG A 18 -13.95 1.59 -4.77
CA ARG A 18 -12.88 0.70 -4.28
C ARG A 18 -12.80 0.75 -2.75
N THR A 19 -12.90 -0.42 -2.13
CA THR A 19 -12.61 -0.59 -0.70
C THR A 19 -11.20 -0.09 -0.41
N MET A 20 -11.10 0.84 0.53
CA MET A 20 -9.84 1.37 1.01
C MET A 20 -9.44 0.67 2.31
N ILE A 21 -8.16 0.36 2.49
CA ILE A 21 -7.64 -0.30 3.71
C ILE A 21 -6.36 0.39 4.14
N THR A 22 -6.23 0.68 5.43
CA THR A 22 -4.94 1.06 6.04
C THR A 22 -4.30 -0.18 6.63
N LEU A 23 -3.11 -0.54 6.16
CA LEU A 23 -2.31 -1.66 6.66
C LEU A 23 -1.03 -1.12 7.31
N ALA A 24 -0.89 -1.28 8.63
CA ALA A 24 0.33 -0.92 9.35
C ALA A 24 1.11 -2.18 9.74
N ILE A 25 2.37 -2.25 9.33
CA ILE A 25 3.29 -3.33 9.69
C ILE A 25 4.29 -2.77 10.71
N THR A 26 4.39 -3.44 11.86
CA THR A 26 5.19 -3.01 13.02
C THR A 26 6.31 -4.04 13.32
N GLY A 27 7.16 -3.74 14.31
CA GLY A 27 8.37 -4.52 14.63
C GLY A 27 8.15 -5.82 15.39
N ALA A 28 7.02 -6.50 15.17
CA ALA A 28 6.81 -7.85 15.67
C ALA A 28 7.31 -8.87 14.64
N SER A 29 7.78 -10.04 15.11
CA SER A 29 8.14 -11.14 14.21
C SER A 29 6.93 -11.62 13.40
N GLY A 30 7.19 -12.10 12.18
CA GLY A 30 6.16 -12.55 11.24
C GLY A 30 5.80 -11.50 10.18
N SER A 31 6.77 -10.70 9.75
CA SER A 31 6.57 -9.66 8.71
C SER A 31 6.01 -10.24 7.39
N GLN A 32 6.28 -11.52 7.12
CA GLN A 32 5.69 -12.32 6.04
C GLN A 32 4.16 -12.31 5.99
N TYR A 33 3.48 -12.25 7.14
CA TYR A 33 2.01 -12.21 7.17
C TYR A 33 1.50 -10.87 6.65
N GLY A 34 2.11 -9.76 7.08
CA GLY A 34 1.78 -8.42 6.61
C GLY A 34 2.04 -8.27 5.11
N LEU A 35 3.18 -8.76 4.63
CA LEU A 35 3.52 -8.73 3.21
C LEU A 35 2.61 -9.62 2.35
N ARG A 36 2.22 -10.80 2.84
CA ARG A 36 1.26 -11.66 2.13
C ARG A 36 -0.13 -11.03 2.09
N LEU A 37 -0.58 -10.40 3.17
CA LEU A 37 -1.84 -9.66 3.17
C LEU A 37 -1.79 -8.50 2.16
N LEU A 38 -0.74 -7.69 2.18
CA LEU A 38 -0.54 -6.60 1.22
C LEU A 38 -0.65 -7.10 -0.24
N GLN A 39 0.02 -8.20 -0.55
CA GLN A 39 -0.02 -8.81 -1.88
C GLN A 39 -1.44 -9.22 -2.29
N LEU A 40 -2.22 -9.82 -1.38
CA LEU A 40 -3.59 -10.23 -1.65
C LEU A 40 -4.49 -9.01 -1.89
N LEU A 41 -4.40 -7.99 -1.03
CA LEU A 41 -5.20 -6.77 -1.17
C LEU A 41 -4.89 -6.02 -2.49
N ALA A 42 -3.60 -5.96 -2.88
CA ALA A 42 -3.18 -5.36 -4.14
C ALA A 42 -3.72 -6.14 -5.36
N ARG A 43 -3.71 -7.48 -5.31
CA ARG A 43 -4.28 -8.33 -6.37
C ARG A 43 -5.78 -8.15 -6.56
N GLU A 44 -6.50 -7.93 -5.46
CA GLU A 44 -7.93 -7.58 -5.49
C GLU A 44 -8.19 -6.13 -5.90
N LYS A 45 -7.13 -5.38 -6.31
CA LYS A 45 -7.20 -3.99 -6.75
C LYS A 45 -7.83 -3.05 -5.72
N MET A 46 -7.70 -3.38 -4.43
CA MET A 46 -8.08 -2.50 -3.33
C MET A 46 -7.06 -1.38 -3.18
N THR A 47 -7.52 -0.22 -2.73
CA THR A 47 -6.63 0.90 -2.42
C THR A 47 -6.05 0.70 -1.03
N VAL A 48 -4.74 0.47 -0.93
CA VAL A 48 -4.09 0.16 0.36
C VAL A 48 -3.14 1.29 0.75
N TYR A 49 -3.31 1.84 1.95
CA TYR A 49 -2.31 2.71 2.56
C TYR A 49 -1.43 1.86 3.48
N CYS A 50 -0.22 1.54 3.03
CA CYS A 50 0.70 0.66 3.73
C CYS A 50 1.76 1.47 4.50
N LEU A 51 1.79 1.33 5.82
CA LEU A 51 2.69 2.00 6.74
C LEU A 51 3.71 1.01 7.30
N PHE A 52 4.96 1.46 7.43
CA PHE A 52 6.05 0.70 8.03
C PHE A 52 6.68 1.49 9.18
N SER A 53 6.71 0.93 10.38
CA SER A 53 7.52 1.52 11.45
C SER A 53 9.02 1.26 11.21
N THR A 54 9.90 2.07 11.79
CA THR A 54 11.35 1.83 11.74
C THR A 54 11.71 0.42 12.23
N ALA A 55 11.07 -0.05 13.31
CA ALA A 55 11.29 -1.40 13.83
C ALA A 55 10.83 -2.51 12.86
N SER A 56 9.75 -2.28 12.09
CA SER A 56 9.29 -3.25 11.09
C SER A 56 10.31 -3.45 9.96
N LYS A 57 11.02 -2.38 9.56
CA LYS A 57 12.08 -2.44 8.55
C LYS A 57 13.22 -3.34 9.04
N VAL A 58 13.66 -3.16 10.28
CA VAL A 58 14.71 -4.00 10.90
C VAL A 58 14.30 -5.48 10.98
N VAL A 59 13.06 -5.76 11.41
CA VAL A 59 12.55 -7.14 11.46
C VAL A 59 12.50 -7.75 10.05
N MET A 60 12.04 -7.00 9.05
CA MET A 60 12.04 -7.45 7.67
C MET A 60 13.45 -7.75 7.18
N GLU A 61 14.43 -6.87 7.38
CA GLU A 61 15.82 -7.15 6.98
C GLU A 61 16.35 -8.45 7.58
N THR A 62 16.00 -8.70 8.85
CA THR A 62 16.42 -9.90 9.60
C THR A 62 15.72 -11.17 9.11
N GLU A 63 14.40 -11.13 8.91
CA GLU A 63 13.60 -12.31 8.52
C GLU A 63 13.80 -12.70 7.05
N PHE A 64 14.24 -11.75 6.23
CA PHE A 64 14.27 -11.90 4.78
C PHE A 64 15.65 -11.89 4.14
N ASP A 65 16.70 -11.78 4.95
CA ASP A 65 18.10 -11.64 4.53
C ASP A 65 18.25 -10.65 3.36
N ALA A 66 17.66 -9.48 3.55
CA ALA A 66 17.58 -8.44 2.52
C ALA A 66 17.78 -7.06 3.13
N THR A 67 18.30 -6.12 2.35
CA THR A 67 18.37 -4.71 2.76
C THR A 67 17.08 -4.00 2.37
N PHE A 68 16.37 -3.46 3.34
CA PHE A 68 15.17 -2.67 3.09
C PHE A 68 15.58 -1.29 2.55
N PRO A 69 14.83 -0.71 1.60
CA PRO A 69 15.20 0.59 1.05
C PRO A 69 15.26 1.69 2.11
N LYS A 70 16.34 2.49 2.07
CA LYS A 70 16.51 3.67 2.94
C LYS A 70 15.68 4.87 2.49
N THR A 71 15.26 4.88 1.24
CA THR A 71 14.47 5.95 0.63
C THR A 71 13.07 5.45 0.34
N ASP A 72 12.06 6.16 0.82
CA ASP A 72 10.67 5.70 0.73
C ASP A 72 10.18 5.57 -0.72
N SER A 73 10.71 6.38 -1.65
CA SER A 73 10.42 6.28 -3.09
C SER A 73 10.86 4.96 -3.74
N SER A 74 11.76 4.21 -3.10
CA SER A 74 12.25 2.92 -3.59
C SER A 74 11.51 1.72 -2.98
N ILE A 75 10.63 1.96 -2.00
CA ILE A 75 9.83 0.89 -1.36
C ILE A 75 8.90 0.18 -2.36
N PRO A 76 8.15 0.87 -3.24
CA PRO A 76 7.25 0.21 -4.17
C PRO A 76 7.98 -0.81 -5.05
N SER A 77 9.03 -0.39 -5.76
CA SER A 77 9.75 -1.27 -6.69
C SER A 77 10.45 -2.43 -5.99
N PHE A 78 10.97 -2.21 -4.77
CA PHE A 78 11.52 -3.28 -3.94
C PHE A 78 10.46 -4.34 -3.59
N LEU A 79 9.27 -3.90 -3.15
CA LEU A 79 8.20 -4.80 -2.76
C LEU A 79 7.56 -5.48 -3.98
N GLU A 80 7.38 -4.79 -5.10
CA GLU A 80 6.86 -5.39 -6.35
C GLU A 80 7.75 -6.53 -6.82
N LYS A 81 9.08 -6.33 -6.82
CA LYS A 81 10.04 -7.37 -7.17
C LYS A 81 9.97 -8.56 -6.21
N ARG A 82 9.79 -8.31 -4.91
CA ARG A 82 9.75 -9.36 -3.89
C ARG A 82 8.43 -10.13 -3.90
N LEU A 83 7.32 -9.42 -4.13
CA LEU A 83 5.97 -9.96 -4.09
C LEU A 83 5.51 -10.48 -5.45
N ASP A 84 6.24 -10.24 -6.54
CA ASP A 84 5.82 -10.60 -7.89
C ASP A 84 4.35 -10.18 -8.14
N CYS A 85 4.11 -8.90 -7.89
CA CYS A 85 2.78 -8.30 -7.88
C CYS A 85 2.91 -6.79 -8.11
N SER A 86 2.07 -6.24 -8.98
CA SER A 86 1.92 -4.78 -9.10
C SER A 86 1.36 -4.21 -7.80
N LEU A 87 1.87 -3.05 -7.39
CA LEU A 87 1.40 -2.30 -6.23
C LEU A 87 0.83 -0.93 -6.65
N ASP A 88 0.29 -0.83 -7.88
CA ASP A 88 -0.26 0.43 -8.44
C ASP A 88 -1.40 1.04 -7.61
N THR A 89 -2.14 0.22 -6.87
CA THR A 89 -3.21 0.65 -5.95
C THR A 89 -2.74 0.88 -4.52
N VAL A 90 -1.45 0.65 -4.23
CA VAL A 90 -0.86 0.82 -2.90
C VAL A 90 -0.20 2.18 -2.79
N ARG A 91 -0.36 2.82 -1.64
CA ARG A 91 0.31 4.07 -1.25
C ARG A 91 1.15 3.78 -0.03
N PHE A 92 2.34 4.37 0.05
CA PHE A 92 3.26 4.19 1.16
C PHE A 92 3.50 5.53 1.88
N PRO A 93 2.53 6.04 2.66
CA PRO A 93 2.78 7.20 3.50
C PRO A 93 3.95 6.96 4.45
N THR A 94 4.70 8.02 4.73
CA THR A 94 5.79 7.95 5.72
C THR A 94 5.24 8.20 7.11
N GLU A 95 6.01 7.85 8.14
CA GLU A 95 5.63 8.08 9.55
C GLU A 95 5.28 9.55 9.86
N ASN A 96 5.87 10.49 9.11
CA ASN A 96 5.68 11.93 9.28
C ASN A 96 4.82 12.57 8.18
N ASP A 97 4.13 11.78 7.36
CA ASP A 97 3.26 12.29 6.30
C ASP A 97 1.87 12.67 6.84
N TRP A 98 1.82 13.81 7.54
CA TRP A 98 0.59 14.37 8.13
C TRP A 98 -0.46 14.82 7.09
N PHE A 99 -0.08 14.93 5.81
CA PHE A 99 -0.99 15.29 4.73
C PHE A 99 -1.55 14.05 4.01
N SER A 100 -1.15 12.86 4.43
CA SER A 100 -1.72 11.61 3.91
C SER A 100 -3.19 11.46 4.30
N ALA A 101 -3.94 10.73 3.47
CA ALA A 101 -5.37 10.47 3.71
C ALA A 101 -5.63 9.80 5.07
N VAL A 102 -4.69 8.96 5.53
CA VAL A 102 -4.80 8.22 6.81
C VAL A 102 -4.58 9.10 8.04
N ALA A 103 -4.02 10.30 7.89
CA ALA A 103 -3.85 11.27 8.98
C ALA A 103 -5.11 12.10 9.26
N SER A 104 -6.15 12.01 8.42
CA SER A 104 -7.39 12.80 8.55
C SER A 104 -8.64 11.93 8.63
N GLY A 105 -9.45 12.13 9.68
CA GLY A 105 -10.71 11.40 9.86
C GLY A 105 -11.76 11.64 8.77
N SER A 106 -11.70 12.76 8.04
CA SER A 106 -12.62 13.04 6.94
C SER A 106 -12.27 12.28 5.65
N SER A 107 -11.05 11.78 5.54
CA SER A 107 -10.49 11.12 4.35
C SER A 107 -10.06 9.67 4.61
N ALA A 108 -10.24 9.19 5.83
CA ALA A 108 -9.94 7.81 6.20
C ALA A 108 -10.81 6.83 5.41
N PRO A 109 -10.31 5.61 5.15
CA PRO A 109 -11.12 4.53 4.62
C PRO A 109 -12.45 4.39 5.35
N LYS A 110 -13.56 4.45 4.61
CA LYS A 110 -14.91 4.31 5.15
C LYS A 110 -15.29 2.83 5.19
N GLN A 111 -15.95 2.41 6.28
CA GLN A 111 -16.57 1.08 6.40
C GLN A 111 -17.89 1.00 5.62
#